data_AF-A0AAW5MAY8-F1
#
_entry.id   AF-A0AAW5MAY8-F1
#
_cell.length_a   1.000
_cell.length_b   1.000
_cell.length_c   1.000
_cell.angle_alpha   90.00
_cell.angle_beta   90.00
_cell.angle_gamma   90.00
#
_symmetry.space_group_name_H-M   'P 1'
#
loop_
_entity.id
_entity.type
_entity.pdbx_description
1 polymer ?
#
loop_
_entity_poly.entity_id
_entity_poly.type
_entity_poly.pdbx_seq_one_letter_code
_entity_poly.pdbx_strand_id
1 'polypeptide(L)'
;MTERIKRAQAVSEAANIAQTISQETTRFAETGSELLAASVAISSAISEQVSRTSGLIGQLNEQSKSIEAIVSTISSIAEQTNLLALNAAIEAARAGDQGRGFAVVADEVRQLAARTSLSTGEIASVVQKNRELTAQITGNINEVATSAQRGKEQIGEVSGVMAQIEQGAINVTETVSNLAIGS
;
A
#
# COMPACT_ATOMS: atom_id res chain seq x y z
N MET A 1 65.00 23.32 -27.83
CA MET A 1 63.77 24.04 -28.25
C MET A 1 62.61 23.06 -28.53
N THR A 2 62.88 21.90 -29.12
CA THR A 2 61.90 20.82 -29.42
C THR A 2 61.23 20.18 -28.20
N GLU A 3 61.94 19.92 -27.11
CA GLU A 3 61.35 19.28 -25.90
C GLU A 3 60.31 20.14 -25.17
N ARG A 4 60.52 21.47 -25.11
CA ARG A 4 59.52 22.38 -24.51
C ARG A 4 58.23 22.43 -25.33
N ILE A 5 58.33 22.42 -26.66
CA ILE A 5 57.18 22.42 -27.56
C ILE A 5 56.41 21.11 -27.44
N LYS A 6 57.11 19.96 -27.44
CA LYS A 6 56.47 18.65 -27.22
C LYS A 6 55.74 18.57 -25.88
N ARG A 7 56.34 19.08 -24.80
CA ARG A 7 55.71 19.12 -23.48
C ARG A 7 54.49 20.03 -23.43
N ALA A 8 54.55 21.20 -24.07
CA ALA A 8 53.41 22.11 -24.18
C ALA A 8 52.25 21.50 -24.98
N GLN A 9 52.54 20.82 -26.08
CA GLN A 9 51.54 20.08 -26.86
C GLN A 9 50.88 18.96 -26.04
N ALA A 10 51.67 18.16 -25.32
CA ALA A 10 51.14 17.09 -24.46
C ALA A 10 50.25 17.63 -23.33
N VAL A 11 50.61 18.78 -22.73
CA VAL A 11 49.78 19.45 -21.70
C VAL A 11 48.47 19.96 -22.29
N SER A 12 48.51 20.58 -23.48
CA SER A 12 47.32 21.08 -24.17
C SER A 12 46.37 19.94 -24.57
N GLU A 13 46.91 18.82 -25.06
CA GLU A 13 46.12 17.64 -25.39
C GLU A 13 45.47 17.01 -24.15
N ALA A 14 46.23 16.85 -23.06
CA ALA A 14 45.71 16.38 -21.78
C ALA A 14 44.62 17.31 -21.21
N ALA A 15 44.79 18.64 -21.35
CA ALA A 15 43.80 19.64 -20.97
C ALA A 15 42.50 19.46 -21.76
N ASN A 16 42.56 19.36 -23.09
CA ASN A 16 41.36 19.16 -23.92
C ASN A 16 40.61 17.86 -23.58
N ILE A 17 41.35 16.77 -23.31
CA ILE A 17 40.76 15.49 -22.88
C ILE A 17 40.07 15.66 -21.52
N ALA A 18 40.74 16.27 -20.55
CA ALA A 18 40.19 16.50 -19.21
C ALA A 18 38.94 17.40 -19.24
N GLN A 19 38.92 18.43 -20.10
CA GLN A 19 37.75 19.27 -20.31
C GLN A 19 36.57 18.48 -20.86
N THR A 20 36.81 17.65 -21.89
CA THR A 20 35.77 16.81 -22.50
C THR A 20 35.18 15.83 -21.49
N ILE A 21 36.04 15.11 -20.76
CA ILE A 21 35.61 14.15 -19.72
C ILE A 21 34.81 14.85 -18.62
N SER A 22 35.21 16.07 -18.22
CA SER A 22 34.51 16.83 -17.20
C SER A 22 33.11 17.26 -17.68
N GLN A 23 32.99 17.75 -18.91
CA GLN A 23 31.70 18.09 -19.50
C GLN A 23 30.76 16.88 -19.61
N GLU A 24 31.29 15.72 -20.02
CA GLU A 24 30.51 14.47 -20.03
C GLU A 24 30.09 14.04 -18.63
N THR A 25 30.97 14.20 -17.64
CA THR A 25 30.69 13.87 -16.23
C THR A 25 29.58 14.75 -15.67
N THR A 26 29.61 16.07 -15.92
CA THR A 26 28.52 16.99 -15.58
C THR A 26 27.20 16.52 -16.18
N ARG A 27 27.18 16.24 -17.49
CA ARG A 27 25.96 15.75 -18.17
C ARG A 27 25.42 14.45 -17.56
N PHE A 28 26.29 13.52 -17.20
CA PHE A 28 25.87 12.27 -16.56
C PHE A 28 25.34 12.49 -15.14
N ALA A 29 25.93 13.41 -14.37
CA ALA A 29 25.44 13.78 -13.04
C ALA A 29 24.07 14.48 -13.10
N GLU A 30 23.86 15.38 -14.08
CA GLU A 30 22.57 16.02 -14.35
C GLU A 30 21.50 14.97 -14.70
N THR A 31 21.80 14.10 -15.67
CA THR A 31 20.90 13.01 -16.08
C THR A 31 20.57 12.08 -14.91
N GLY A 32 21.57 11.74 -14.08
CA GLY A 32 21.40 10.95 -12.87
C GLY A 32 20.46 11.64 -11.87
N SER A 33 20.63 12.95 -11.67
CA SER A 33 19.78 13.76 -10.79
C SER A 33 18.34 13.82 -11.28
N GLU A 34 18.10 13.93 -12.59
CA GLU A 34 16.76 13.87 -13.18
C GLU A 34 16.07 12.52 -12.94
N LEU A 35 16.79 11.40 -13.14
CA LEU A 35 16.27 10.05 -12.85
C LEU A 35 15.94 9.86 -11.36
N LEU A 36 16.77 10.40 -10.47
CA LEU A 36 16.53 10.37 -9.03
C LEU A 36 15.31 11.22 -8.65
N ALA A 37 15.14 12.41 -9.23
CA ALA A 37 13.95 13.23 -9.03
C ALA A 37 12.67 12.51 -9.47
N ALA A 38 12.70 11.82 -10.62
CA ALA A 38 11.59 10.97 -11.07
C ALA A 38 11.31 9.83 -10.08
N SER A 39 12.35 9.24 -9.50
CA SER A 39 12.23 8.20 -8.48
C SER A 39 11.60 8.71 -7.18
N VAL A 40 11.91 9.95 -6.75
CA VAL A 40 11.24 10.60 -5.61
C VAL A 40 9.75 10.79 -5.89
N ALA A 41 9.38 11.18 -7.11
CA ALA A 41 7.98 11.34 -7.50
C ALA A 41 7.22 10.01 -7.44
N ILE A 42 7.85 8.91 -7.91
CA ILE A 42 7.28 7.55 -7.81
C ILE A 42 7.07 7.15 -6.34
N SER A 43 8.08 7.32 -5.48
CA SER A 43 7.94 7.00 -4.05
C SER A 43 6.82 7.81 -3.38
N SER A 44 6.66 9.08 -3.75
CA SER A 44 5.58 9.92 -3.23
C SER A 44 4.20 9.46 -3.71
N ALA A 45 4.07 9.05 -4.97
CA ALA A 45 2.84 8.47 -5.51
C ALA A 45 2.49 7.14 -4.83
N ILE A 46 3.48 6.30 -4.51
CA ILE A 46 3.28 5.08 -3.72
C ILE A 46 2.74 5.42 -2.33
N SER A 47 3.32 6.39 -1.62
CA SER A 47 2.83 6.83 -0.31
C SER A 47 1.38 7.32 -0.36
N GLU A 48 1.00 8.08 -1.40
CA GLU A 48 -0.39 8.52 -1.60
C GLU A 48 -1.32 7.32 -1.85
N GLN A 49 -0.91 6.38 -2.70
CA GLN A 49 -1.69 5.18 -2.98
C GLN A 49 -1.90 4.31 -1.74
N VAL A 50 -0.86 4.16 -0.91
CA VAL A 50 -0.94 3.52 0.41
C VAL A 50 -1.98 4.22 1.27
N SER A 51 -1.91 5.55 1.41
CA SER A 51 -2.85 6.32 2.22
C SER A 51 -4.31 6.12 1.77
N ARG A 52 -4.56 6.19 0.46
CA ARG A 52 -5.89 5.93 -0.12
C ARG A 52 -6.37 4.51 0.18
N THR A 53 -5.50 3.52 0.02
CA THR A 53 -5.84 2.11 0.25
C THR A 53 -6.14 1.84 1.73
N SER A 54 -5.36 2.41 2.66
CA SER A 54 -5.65 2.36 4.09
C SER A 54 -7.02 2.97 4.44
N GLY A 55 -7.39 4.07 3.78
CA GLY A 55 -8.72 4.67 3.93
C GLY A 55 -9.86 3.74 3.47
N LEU A 56 -9.68 3.04 2.34
CA LEU A 56 -10.66 2.06 1.85
C LEU A 56 -10.79 0.85 2.78
N ILE A 57 -9.67 0.36 3.33
CA ILE A 57 -9.67 -0.72 4.32
C ILE A 57 -10.40 -0.30 5.60
N GLY A 58 -10.19 0.94 6.04
CA GLY A 58 -10.94 1.51 7.17
C GLY A 58 -12.46 1.47 6.94
N GLN A 59 -12.91 1.90 5.75
CA GLN A 59 -14.33 1.84 5.38
C GLN A 59 -14.87 0.40 5.33
N LEU A 60 -14.09 -0.55 4.80
CA LEU A 60 -14.48 -1.96 4.75
C LEU A 60 -14.61 -2.59 6.15
N ASN A 61 -13.75 -2.18 7.10
CA ASN A 61 -13.82 -2.61 8.48
C ASN A 61 -15.09 -2.07 9.17
N GLU A 62 -15.46 -0.81 8.93
CA GLU A 62 -16.71 -0.23 9.44
C GLU A 62 -17.96 -0.91 8.83
N GLN A 63 -17.95 -1.19 7.52
CA GLN A 63 -19.01 -1.98 6.89
C GLN A 63 -19.11 -3.39 7.51
N SER A 64 -17.98 -4.04 7.77
CA SER A 64 -17.95 -5.37 8.40
C SER A 64 -18.58 -5.35 9.79
N LYS A 65 -18.29 -4.33 10.61
CA LYS A 65 -18.94 -4.13 11.93
C LYS A 65 -20.45 -3.91 11.79
N SER A 66 -20.88 -3.14 10.80
CA SER A 66 -22.31 -2.92 10.55
C SER A 66 -23.02 -4.22 10.17
N ILE A 67 -22.42 -5.04 9.32
CA ILE A 67 -22.95 -6.36 8.96
C ILE A 67 -23.01 -7.26 10.21
N GLU A 68 -21.97 -7.28 11.04
CA GLU A 68 -21.93 -8.05 12.29
C GLU A 68 -23.10 -7.68 13.23
N ALA A 69 -23.40 -6.39 13.38
CA ALA A 69 -24.55 -5.94 14.18
C ALA A 69 -25.91 -6.37 13.58
N ILE A 70 -26.05 -6.30 12.26
CA ILE A 70 -27.26 -6.77 11.56
C ILE A 70 -27.43 -8.28 11.75
N VAL A 71 -26.37 -9.05 11.54
CA VAL A 71 -26.35 -10.52 11.68
C VAL A 71 -26.68 -10.92 13.12
N SER A 72 -26.13 -10.22 14.11
CA SER A 72 -26.46 -10.42 15.53
C SER A 72 -27.95 -10.19 15.79
N THR A 73 -28.51 -9.11 15.24
CA THR A 73 -29.95 -8.81 15.36
C THR A 73 -30.82 -9.91 14.74
N ILE A 74 -30.48 -10.37 13.52
CA ILE A 74 -31.22 -11.44 12.83
C ILE A 74 -31.12 -12.76 13.62
N SER A 75 -29.95 -13.07 14.17
CA SER A 75 -29.75 -14.27 15.00
C SER A 75 -30.64 -14.23 16.25
N SER A 76 -30.71 -13.08 16.94
CA SER A 76 -31.63 -12.90 18.08
C SER A 76 -33.10 -13.01 17.69
N ILE A 77 -33.50 -12.49 16.52
CA ILE A 77 -34.86 -12.64 16.00
C ILE A 77 -35.18 -14.11 15.72
N ALA A 78 -34.24 -14.85 15.11
CA ALA A 78 -34.39 -16.27 14.83
C ALA A 78 -34.54 -17.08 16.12
N GLU A 79 -33.73 -16.79 17.15
CA GLU A 79 -33.82 -17.44 18.46
C GLU A 79 -35.16 -17.15 19.16
N GLN A 80 -35.63 -15.89 19.13
CA GLN A 80 -36.96 -15.52 19.65
C GLN A 80 -38.08 -16.21 18.88
N THR A 81 -37.99 -16.28 17.55
CA THR A 81 -38.96 -16.95 16.69
C THR A 81 -39.02 -18.45 16.99
N ASN A 82 -37.87 -19.07 17.22
CA ASN A 82 -37.75 -20.46 17.63
C ASN A 82 -38.44 -20.72 18.98
N LEU A 83 -38.26 -19.83 19.96
CA LEU A 83 -38.93 -19.91 21.27
C LEU A 83 -40.44 -19.71 21.17
N LEU A 84 -40.89 -18.75 20.34
CA LEU A 84 -42.32 -18.53 20.09
C LEU A 84 -42.97 -19.74 19.42
N ALA A 85 -42.31 -20.32 18.43
CA ALA A 85 -42.77 -21.53 17.75
C ALA A 85 -42.84 -22.73 18.70
N LEU A 86 -41.86 -22.88 19.60
CA LEU A 86 -41.90 -23.91 20.63
C LEU A 86 -43.11 -23.75 21.57
N ASN A 87 -43.39 -22.53 22.04
CA ASN A 87 -44.56 -22.26 22.87
C ASN A 87 -45.87 -22.57 22.12
N ALA A 88 -45.95 -22.21 20.84
CA ALA A 88 -47.10 -22.54 20.00
C ALA A 88 -47.28 -24.05 19.80
N ALA A 89 -46.20 -24.81 19.63
CA ALA A 89 -46.24 -26.27 19.53
C ALA A 89 -46.75 -26.92 20.83
N ILE A 90 -46.33 -26.41 21.99
CA ILE A 90 -46.79 -26.87 23.30
C ILE A 90 -48.30 -26.61 23.45
N GLU A 91 -48.77 -25.41 23.11
CA GLU A 91 -50.19 -25.07 23.25
C GLU A 91 -51.06 -25.85 22.24
N ALA A 92 -50.54 -26.09 21.03
CA ALA A 92 -51.20 -26.93 20.03
C ALA A 92 -51.34 -28.39 20.51
N ALA A 93 -50.32 -28.95 21.17
CA ALA A 93 -50.42 -30.27 21.80
C ALA A 93 -51.46 -30.30 22.93
N ARG A 94 -51.58 -29.21 23.68
CA ARG A 94 -52.56 -29.07 24.77
C ARG A 94 -54.01 -29.01 24.26
N ALA A 95 -54.23 -28.43 23.08
CA ALA A 95 -55.54 -28.36 22.42
C ALA A 95 -56.00 -29.70 21.80
N GLY A 96 -55.16 -30.74 21.82
CA GLY A 96 -55.49 -32.07 21.30
C GLY A 96 -55.79 -32.05 19.80
N ASP A 97 -56.87 -32.70 19.38
CA ASP A 97 -57.23 -32.83 17.96
C ASP A 97 -57.51 -31.48 17.27
N GLN A 98 -57.97 -30.47 18.02
CA GLN A 98 -58.23 -29.13 17.49
C GLN A 98 -56.93 -28.36 17.20
N GLY A 99 -55.81 -28.75 17.82
CA GLY A 99 -54.50 -28.11 17.66
C GLY A 99 -53.63 -28.70 16.56
N ARG A 100 -54.03 -29.81 15.92
CA ARG A 100 -53.18 -30.55 14.95
C ARG A 100 -52.65 -29.70 13.81
N GLY A 101 -53.47 -28.83 13.22
CA GLY A 101 -53.04 -27.92 12.15
C GLY A 101 -52.03 -26.88 12.64
N PHE A 102 -52.24 -26.34 13.84
CA PHE A 102 -51.32 -25.38 14.47
C PHE A 102 -49.98 -26.02 14.84
N ALA A 103 -49.98 -27.30 15.26
CA ALA A 103 -48.75 -28.03 15.58
C ALA A 103 -47.81 -28.15 14.36
N VAL A 104 -48.37 -28.45 13.17
CA VAL A 104 -47.59 -28.54 11.92
C VAL A 104 -46.97 -27.19 11.55
N VAL A 105 -47.74 -26.11 11.65
CA VAL A 105 -47.24 -24.76 11.36
C VAL A 105 -46.17 -24.35 12.36
N ALA A 106 -46.34 -24.65 13.65
CA ALA A 106 -45.36 -24.35 14.68
C ALA A 106 -44.02 -25.07 14.43
N ASP A 107 -44.05 -26.35 14.04
CA ASP A 107 -42.83 -27.09 13.71
C ASP A 107 -42.12 -26.53 12.46
N GLU A 108 -42.87 -26.13 11.43
CA GLU A 108 -42.30 -25.51 10.22
C GLU A 108 -41.61 -24.18 10.57
N VAL A 109 -42.27 -23.31 11.34
CA VAL A 109 -41.68 -22.04 11.81
C VAL A 109 -40.41 -22.29 12.63
N ARG A 110 -40.41 -23.33 13.47
CA ARG A 110 -39.23 -23.72 14.25
C ARG A 110 -38.05 -24.14 13.36
N GLN A 111 -38.32 -24.92 12.31
CA GLN A 111 -37.31 -25.32 11.34
C GLN A 111 -36.76 -24.13 10.54
N LEU A 112 -37.63 -23.21 10.11
CA LEU A 112 -37.19 -21.97 9.45
C LEU A 112 -36.28 -21.15 10.38
N ALA A 113 -36.69 -20.96 11.63
CA ALA A 113 -35.91 -20.21 12.61
C ALA A 113 -34.52 -20.84 12.85
N ALA A 114 -34.45 -22.16 13.01
CA ALA A 114 -33.18 -22.87 13.15
C ALA A 114 -32.27 -22.71 11.92
N ARG A 115 -32.85 -22.80 10.72
CA ARG A 115 -32.12 -22.60 9.45
C ARG A 115 -31.64 -21.15 9.29
N THR A 116 -32.43 -20.16 9.71
CA THR A 116 -32.01 -18.76 9.76
C THR A 116 -30.82 -18.56 10.70
N SER A 117 -30.85 -19.12 11.92
CA SER A 117 -29.71 -19.05 12.86
C SER A 117 -28.44 -19.66 12.26
N LEU A 118 -28.54 -20.82 11.61
CA LEU A 118 -27.41 -21.44 10.91
C LEU A 118 -26.82 -20.52 9.85
N SER A 119 -27.65 -19.97 8.96
CA SER A 119 -27.18 -19.03 7.93
C SER A 119 -26.57 -17.76 8.52
N THR A 120 -27.12 -17.21 9.61
CA THR A 120 -26.49 -16.06 10.29
C THR A 120 -25.12 -16.41 10.87
N GLY A 121 -24.93 -17.62 11.39
CA GLY A 121 -23.62 -18.09 11.87
C GLY A 121 -22.59 -18.21 10.75
N GLU A 122 -22.99 -18.71 9.58
CA GLU A 122 -22.13 -18.77 8.39
C GLU A 122 -21.72 -17.37 7.92
N ILE A 123 -22.66 -16.42 7.88
CA ILE A 123 -22.36 -15.03 7.51
C ILE A 123 -21.39 -14.40 8.53
N ALA A 124 -21.61 -14.60 9.83
CA ALA A 124 -20.71 -14.10 10.87
C ALA A 124 -19.27 -14.61 10.69
N SER A 125 -19.11 -15.89 10.34
CA SER A 125 -17.80 -16.49 10.04
C SER A 125 -17.12 -15.83 8.83
N VAL A 126 -17.87 -15.58 7.75
CA VAL A 126 -17.34 -14.88 6.56
C VAL A 126 -16.92 -13.45 6.90
N VAL A 127 -17.72 -12.71 7.67
CA VAL A 127 -17.41 -11.35 8.11
C VAL A 127 -16.15 -11.33 8.97
N GLN A 128 -16.02 -12.28 9.91
CA GLN A 128 -14.82 -12.41 10.74
C GLN A 128 -13.56 -12.67 9.90
N LYS A 129 -13.64 -13.58 8.92
CA LYS A 129 -12.54 -13.85 7.99
C LYS A 129 -12.17 -12.62 7.15
N ASN A 130 -13.16 -11.84 6.72
CA ASN A 130 -12.91 -10.59 6.01
C ASN A 130 -12.16 -9.58 6.89
N ARG A 131 -12.53 -9.46 8.18
CA ARG A 131 -11.83 -8.59 9.14
C ARG A 131 -10.37 -8.99 9.31
N GLU A 132 -10.09 -10.29 9.45
CA GLU A 132 -8.73 -10.83 9.54
C GLU A 132 -7.92 -10.53 8.26
N LEU A 133 -8.52 -10.70 7.08
CA LEU A 133 -7.88 -10.35 5.81
C LEU A 133 -7.56 -8.85 5.73
N THR A 134 -8.51 -7.97 6.10
CA THR A 134 -8.22 -6.52 6.14
C THR A 134 -7.12 -6.15 7.12
N ALA A 135 -7.02 -6.83 8.26
CA ALA A 135 -5.94 -6.62 9.22
C ALA A 135 -4.57 -7.01 8.63
N GLN A 136 -4.49 -8.15 7.94
CA GLN A 136 -3.28 -8.58 7.23
C GLN A 136 -2.89 -7.59 6.12
N ILE A 137 -3.86 -7.14 5.31
CA ILE A 137 -3.61 -6.16 4.26
C ILE A 137 -3.10 -4.84 4.85
N THR A 138 -3.64 -4.41 6.00
CA THR A 138 -3.14 -3.21 6.70
C THR A 138 -1.67 -3.35 7.09
N GLY A 139 -1.27 -4.52 7.60
CA GLY A 139 0.13 -4.83 7.89
C GLY A 139 1.03 -4.68 6.66
N ASN A 140 0.66 -5.35 5.57
CA ASN A 140 1.41 -5.32 4.31
C ASN A 140 1.54 -3.89 3.75
N ILE A 141 0.48 -3.09 3.83
CA ILE A 141 0.50 -1.71 3.34
C ILE A 141 1.42 -0.82 4.19
N ASN A 142 1.49 -1.03 5.50
CA ASN A 142 2.44 -0.32 6.36
C ASN A 142 3.90 -0.66 6.02
N GLU A 143 4.18 -1.91 5.65
CA GLU A 143 5.51 -2.32 5.16
C GLU A 143 5.85 -1.66 3.82
N VAL A 144 4.89 -1.56 2.90
CA VAL A 144 5.05 -0.84 1.63
C VAL A 144 5.31 0.65 1.88
N ALA A 145 4.57 1.29 2.79
CA ALA A 145 4.81 2.70 3.16
C ALA A 145 6.21 2.91 3.70
N THR A 146 6.65 2.04 4.60
CA THR A 146 8.00 2.08 5.19
C THR A 146 9.07 1.91 4.12
N SER A 147 8.87 0.98 3.18
CA SER A 147 9.80 0.74 2.07
C SER A 147 9.88 1.93 1.11
N ALA A 148 8.75 2.56 0.78
CA ALA A 148 8.71 3.77 -0.04
C ALA A 148 9.44 4.95 0.64
N GLN A 149 9.26 5.11 1.95
CA GLN A 149 9.95 6.14 2.73
C GLN A 149 11.46 5.90 2.76
N ARG A 150 11.92 4.67 3.03
CA ARG A 150 13.33 4.31 2.96
C ARG A 150 13.92 4.52 1.58
N GLY A 151 13.19 4.16 0.53
CA GLY A 151 13.61 4.40 -0.85
C GLY A 151 13.82 5.89 -1.13
N LYS A 152 12.90 6.75 -0.65
CA LYS A 152 13.02 8.21 -0.76
C LYS A 152 14.27 8.75 -0.05
N GLU A 153 14.57 8.26 1.15
CA GLU A 153 15.78 8.65 1.90
C GLU A 153 17.06 8.28 1.14
N GLN A 154 17.15 7.03 0.65
CA GLN A 154 18.29 6.57 -0.14
C GLN A 154 18.46 7.37 -1.44
N ILE A 155 17.37 7.69 -2.13
CA ILE A 155 17.41 8.55 -3.32
C ILE A 155 17.96 9.94 -2.97
N GLY A 156 17.61 10.48 -1.80
CA GLY A 156 18.15 11.74 -1.30
C GLY A 156 19.67 11.70 -1.09
N GLU A 157 20.19 10.62 -0.50
CA GLU A 157 21.64 10.40 -0.34
C GLU A 157 22.35 10.35 -1.70
N VAL A 158 21.83 9.57 -2.65
CA VAL A 158 22.43 9.45 -3.99
C VAL A 158 22.36 10.78 -4.74
N SER A 159 21.28 11.56 -4.57
CA SER A 159 21.17 12.91 -5.17
C SER A 159 22.25 13.84 -4.65
N GLY A 160 22.59 13.76 -3.35
CA GLY A 160 23.71 14.49 -2.77
C GLY A 160 25.06 14.08 -3.38
N VAL A 161 25.26 12.79 -3.66
CA VAL A 161 26.46 12.31 -4.35
C VAL A 161 26.52 12.82 -5.79
N MET A 162 25.41 12.84 -6.52
CA MET A 162 25.37 13.39 -7.89
C MET A 162 25.75 14.87 -7.92
N ALA A 163 25.25 15.67 -6.97
CA ALA A 163 25.62 17.08 -6.85
C ALA A 163 27.13 17.27 -6.56
N GLN A 164 27.74 16.39 -5.77
CA GLN A 164 29.18 16.41 -5.54
C GLN A 164 29.99 16.04 -6.79
N ILE A 165 29.52 15.08 -7.58
CA ILE A 165 30.14 14.69 -8.86
C ILE A 165 30.08 15.86 -9.85
N GLU A 166 28.91 16.49 -9.98
CA GLU A 166 28.70 17.66 -10.83
C GLU A 166 29.66 18.80 -10.47
N GLN A 167 29.72 19.15 -9.19
CA GLN A 167 30.62 20.20 -8.69
C GLN A 167 32.10 19.85 -8.93
N GLY A 168 32.47 18.57 -8.74
CA GLY A 168 33.82 18.09 -9.01
C GLY A 168 34.22 18.27 -10.48
N ALA A 169 33.31 17.95 -11.40
CA ALA A 169 33.52 18.10 -12.84
C ALA A 169 33.60 19.57 -13.27
N ILE A 170 32.77 20.45 -12.68
CA ILE A 170 32.85 21.90 -12.91
C ILE A 170 34.22 22.44 -12.47
N ASN A 171 34.70 22.03 -11.29
CA ASN A 171 36.00 22.47 -10.77
C ASN A 171 37.17 22.02 -11.68
N VAL A 172 37.11 20.81 -12.24
CA VAL A 172 38.11 20.34 -13.21
C VAL A 172 38.07 21.17 -14.48
N THR A 173 36.87 21.46 -15.01
CA THR A 173 36.70 22.31 -16.20
C THR A 173 37.31 23.70 -16.00
N GLU A 174 37.07 24.33 -14.84
CA GLU A 174 37.63 25.63 -14.49
C GLU A 174 39.16 25.58 -14.38
N THR A 175 39.69 24.56 -13.68
CA THR A 175 41.14 24.38 -13.51
C THR A 175 41.85 24.20 -14.85
N VAL A 176 41.26 23.40 -15.75
CA VAL A 176 41.78 23.14 -17.09
C VAL A 176 41.71 24.40 -17.96
N SER A 177 40.61 25.17 -17.88
CA SER A 177 40.49 26.44 -18.61
C SER A 177 41.54 27.45 -18.18
N ASN A 178 41.86 27.51 -16.89
CA ASN A 178 42.92 28.38 -16.38
C ASN A 178 44.33 27.95 -16.84
N LEU A 179 44.59 26.64 -16.95
CA LEU A 179 45.84 26.10 -17.50
C LEU A 179 46.04 26.48 -18.98
N ALA A 180 44.98 26.46 -19.78
CA ALA A 180 45.03 26.81 -21.20
C ALA A 180 45.25 28.32 -21.45
N ILE A 181 44.85 29.19 -20.51
CA ILE A 181 45.07 30.65 -20.57
C ILE A 181 46.46 31.03 -20.05
N GLY A 182 47.04 30.21 -19.15
CA GLY A 182 48.35 30.45 -18.52
C GLY A 182 49.56 29.87 -19.25
N SER A 183 49.37 29.09 -20.32
CA SER A 183 50.41 28.46 -21.16
C SER A 183 50.63 29.21 -22.47
#